data_AF-A0A2G6NP55-F1
#
_entry.id   AF-A0A2G6NP55-F1
#
_cell.length_a   1.000
_cell.length_b   1.000
_cell.length_c   1.000
_cell.angle_alpha   90.00
_cell.angle_beta   90.00
_cell.angle_gamma   90.00
#
_symmetry.space_group_name_H-M   'P 1'
#
loop_
_entity.id
_entity.type
_entity.pdbx_description
1 polymer ?
#
loop_
_entity_poly.entity_id
_entity_poly.type
_entity_poly.pdbx_seq_one_letter_code
_entity_poly.pdbx_strand_id
1 'polypeptide(L)'
;MVQPCWFMRKNIENDKKLSVRDLIIIGVFSTLIFTSGVLGGFFFAINPLLTFYMPLGVALLPGPIYLLMIAKVKKPGAISIVGMLLGIYFYLTGMHWGLYLGYFVMSIIADCFAGMKNYSNIRWNIISYVLFCLSATGTFIVYFLFPSKWIAFMAKKGTDMAY
;
A
#
# COMPACT_ATOMS: atom_id res chain seq x y z
N MET A 1 35.35 -26.45 30.88
CA MET A 1 35.18 -27.41 29.77
C MET A 1 33.87 -27.08 29.06
N VAL A 2 34.01 -26.47 27.87
CA VAL A 2 33.10 -26.29 26.72
C VAL A 2 31.59 -26.50 26.95
N GLN A 3 30.82 -25.40 27.00
CA GLN A 3 29.38 -25.46 26.73
C GLN A 3 29.15 -25.70 25.21
N PRO A 4 28.26 -26.63 24.82
CA PRO A 4 28.14 -27.09 23.45
C PRO A 4 27.44 -26.05 22.55
N CYS A 5 28.09 -25.77 21.42
CA CYS A 5 27.69 -24.84 20.35
C CYS A 5 26.39 -25.19 19.60
N TRP A 6 25.63 -26.21 20.06
CA TRP A 6 24.50 -26.77 19.31
C TRP A 6 23.14 -26.09 19.60
N PHE A 7 23.02 -25.29 20.66
CA PHE A 7 21.76 -24.64 21.03
C PHE A 7 21.47 -23.35 20.23
N MET A 8 22.42 -22.84 19.45
CA MET A 8 22.28 -21.59 18.68
C MET A 8 21.93 -21.78 17.19
N ARG A 9 21.39 -22.93 16.78
CA ARG A 9 20.97 -23.14 15.38
C ARG A 9 19.46 -23.23 15.13
N LYS A 10 18.61 -23.17 16.17
CA LYS A 10 17.16 -23.39 16.01
C LYS A 10 16.27 -22.14 16.04
N ASN A 11 16.83 -20.94 16.23
CA ASN A 11 16.05 -19.71 16.35
C ASN A 11 16.14 -18.73 15.16
N ILE A 12 16.94 -19.02 14.12
CA ILE A 12 17.14 -18.05 13.03
C ILE A 12 15.99 -18.10 11.99
N GLU A 13 15.17 -19.16 11.97
CA GLU A 13 14.07 -19.31 11.00
C GLU A 13 12.71 -18.76 11.47
N ASN A 14 12.50 -18.54 12.77
CA ASN A 14 11.21 -18.10 13.31
C ASN A 14 11.03 -16.57 13.38
N ASP A 15 12.12 -15.79 13.33
CA ASP A 15 12.01 -14.31 13.41
C ASP A 15 11.47 -13.66 12.13
N LYS A 16 11.46 -14.41 11.01
CA LYS A 16 10.88 -13.94 9.74
C LYS A 16 9.37 -14.22 9.60
N LYS A 17 8.77 -15.02 10.48
CA LYS A 17 7.34 -15.37 10.39
C LYS A 17 6.48 -14.27 11.00
N LEU A 18 5.46 -13.84 10.27
CA LEU A 18 4.42 -12.94 10.77
C LEU A 18 3.65 -13.63 11.89
N SER A 19 3.67 -13.03 13.08
CA SER A 19 2.83 -13.51 14.19
C SER A 19 1.39 -13.04 13.98
N VAL A 20 0.42 -13.74 14.55
CA VAL A 20 -0.99 -13.29 14.58
C VAL A 20 -1.09 -11.88 15.15
N ARG A 21 -0.26 -11.57 16.16
CA ARG A 21 -0.16 -10.22 16.74
C ARG A 21 0.25 -9.17 15.70
N ASP A 22 1.21 -9.51 14.83
CA ASP A 22 1.69 -8.62 13.77
C ASP A 22 0.60 -8.42 12.71
N LEU A 23 -0.16 -9.47 12.39
CA LEU A 23 -1.30 -9.39 11.47
C LEU A 23 -2.39 -8.46 11.99
N ILE A 24 -2.72 -8.53 13.29
CA ILE A 24 -3.70 -7.63 13.92
C ILE A 24 -3.19 -6.18 13.83
N ILE A 25 -1.91 -5.95 14.14
CA ILE A 25 -1.29 -4.63 14.04
C ILE A 25 -1.38 -4.12 12.59
N ILE A 26 -0.98 -4.93 11.60
CA ILE A 26 -1.08 -4.60 10.17
C ILE A 26 -2.51 -4.23 9.79
N GLY A 27 -3.51 -5.01 10.23
CA GLY A 27 -4.92 -4.74 9.98
C GLY A 27 -5.35 -3.36 10.50
N VAL A 28 -5.03 -3.05 11.75
CA VAL A 28 -5.35 -1.75 12.37
C VAL A 28 -4.63 -0.60 11.65
N PHE A 29 -3.36 -0.77 11.27
CA PHE A 29 -2.65 0.26 10.52
C PHE A 29 -3.20 0.43 9.10
N SER A 30 -3.65 -0.64 8.45
CA SER A 30 -4.23 -0.56 7.11
C SER A 30 -5.55 0.22 7.09
N THR A 31 -6.41 0.05 8.10
CA THR A 31 -7.66 0.82 8.23
C THR A 31 -7.39 2.27 8.60
N LEU A 32 -6.36 2.56 9.40
CA LEU A 32 -5.92 3.93 9.67
C LEU A 32 -5.37 4.63 8.43
N ILE A 33 -4.56 3.93 7.62
CA ILE A 33 -4.03 4.43 6.34
C ILE A 33 -5.19 4.71 5.37
N PHE A 34 -6.17 3.79 5.28
CA PHE A 34 -7.34 3.98 4.43
C PHE A 34 -8.20 5.17 4.87
N THR A 35 -8.58 5.22 6.14
CA THR A 35 -9.44 6.29 6.67
C THR A 35 -8.76 7.65 6.63
N SER A 36 -7.46 7.75 6.94
CA SER A 36 -6.70 8.98 6.77
C SER A 36 -6.60 9.43 5.31
N GLY A 37 -6.46 8.49 4.37
CA GLY A 37 -6.51 8.77 2.94
C GLY A 37 -7.87 9.29 2.49
N VAL A 38 -8.97 8.66 2.92
CA VAL A 38 -10.34 9.10 2.57
C VAL A 38 -10.67 10.44 3.20
N LEU A 39 -10.32 10.66 4.48
CA LEU A 39 -10.50 11.94 5.16
C LEU A 39 -9.69 13.04 4.48
N GLY A 40 -8.42 12.75 4.14
CA GLY A 40 -7.57 13.66 3.35
C GLY A 40 -8.19 13.98 2.00
N GLY A 41 -8.70 12.99 1.27
CA GLY A 41 -9.40 13.23 0.00
C GLY A 41 -10.64 14.10 0.17
N PHE A 42 -11.46 13.83 1.20
CA PHE A 42 -12.72 14.52 1.45
C PHE A 42 -12.51 16.00 1.83
N PHE A 43 -11.58 16.30 2.74
CA PHE A 43 -11.28 17.68 3.15
C PHE A 43 -10.81 18.54 1.97
N PHE A 44 -10.04 17.96 1.04
CA PHE A 44 -9.52 18.67 -0.13
C PHE A 44 -10.51 18.73 -1.31
N ALA A 45 -11.56 17.92 -1.31
CA ALA A 45 -12.59 17.89 -2.37
C ALA A 45 -13.67 18.98 -2.26
N ILE A 46 -13.79 19.64 -1.09
CA ILE A 46 -14.84 20.66 -0.85
C ILE A 46 -14.60 21.93 -1.71
N ASN A 47 -13.36 22.19 -2.13
CA ASN A 47 -13.01 23.36 -2.93
C ASN A 47 -12.28 22.97 -4.22
N PRO A 48 -12.69 23.49 -5.41
CA PRO A 48 -12.10 23.12 -6.70
C PRO A 48 -10.60 23.48 -6.82
N LEU A 49 -10.13 24.50 -6.10
CA LEU A 49 -8.68 24.81 -6.02
C LEU A 49 -7.89 23.78 -5.20
N LEU A 50 -8.51 23.17 -4.18
CA LEU A 50 -7.88 22.16 -3.34
C LEU A 50 -7.88 20.77 -3.98
N THR A 51 -8.68 20.56 -5.03
CA THR A 51 -8.69 19.30 -5.79
C THR A 51 -7.32 19.03 -6.45
N PHE A 52 -6.59 20.07 -6.87
CA PHE A 52 -5.20 19.92 -7.33
C PHE A 52 -4.25 19.44 -6.23
N TYR A 53 -4.56 19.76 -4.97
CA TYR A 53 -3.79 19.33 -3.79
C TYR A 53 -4.30 18.01 -3.20
N MET A 54 -5.36 17.41 -3.75
CA MET A 54 -5.90 16.13 -3.30
C MET A 54 -4.84 15.01 -3.24
N PRO A 55 -3.94 14.84 -4.24
CA PRO A 55 -2.89 13.83 -4.16
C PRO A 55 -1.92 14.08 -3.01
N LEU A 56 -1.65 15.36 -2.70
CA LEU A 56 -0.78 15.76 -1.59
C LEU A 56 -1.46 15.50 -0.24
N GLY A 57 -2.76 15.79 -0.10
CA GLY A 57 -3.51 15.47 1.12
C GLY A 57 -3.57 13.97 1.40
N VAL A 58 -3.80 13.18 0.34
CA VAL A 58 -3.86 11.71 0.40
C VAL A 58 -2.48 11.08 0.57
N ALA A 59 -1.38 11.74 0.19
CA ALA A 59 -0.02 11.25 0.38
C ALA A 59 0.66 11.79 1.65
N LEU A 60 0.20 12.89 2.24
CA LEU A 60 0.84 13.45 3.42
C LEU A 60 0.30 12.84 4.72
N LEU A 61 -1.02 12.67 4.83
CA LEU A 61 -1.65 12.15 6.05
C LEU A 61 -1.32 10.67 6.34
N PRO A 62 -1.29 9.76 5.34
CA PRO A 62 -0.96 8.35 5.59
C PRO A 62 0.55 8.10 5.76
N GLY A 63 1.40 9.05 5.37
CA GLY A 63 2.87 8.88 5.40
C GLY A 63 3.43 8.58 6.78
N PRO A 64 3.15 9.41 7.80
CA PRO A 64 3.56 9.12 9.17
C PRO A 64 3.02 7.78 9.68
N ILE A 65 1.76 7.46 9.36
CA ILE A 65 1.10 6.22 9.79
C ILE A 65 1.80 4.99 9.16
N TYR A 66 2.14 5.08 7.88
CA TYR A 66 2.88 4.04 7.16
C TYR A 66 4.30 3.84 7.70
N LEU A 67 5.01 4.93 8.01
CA LEU A 67 6.34 4.86 8.61
C LEU A 67 6.29 4.26 10.03
N LEU A 68 5.28 4.62 10.83
CA LEU A 68 5.04 4.02 12.15
C LEU A 68 4.74 2.52 12.06
N MET A 69 3.95 2.12 11.07
CA MET A 69 3.65 0.72 10.80
C MET A 69 4.92 -0.07 10.48
N ILE A 70 5.78 0.42 9.58
CA ILE A 70 7.06 -0.23 9.26
C ILE A 70 7.97 -0.30 10.50
N ALA A 71 8.00 0.76 11.31
CA ALA A 71 8.79 0.78 12.54
C ALA A 71 8.30 -0.26 13.57
N LYS A 72 7.00 -0.55 13.61
CA LYS A 72 6.38 -1.50 14.55
C LYS A 72 6.44 -2.94 14.04
N VAL A 73 6.24 -3.15 12.74
CA VAL A 73 6.26 -4.46 12.09
C VAL A 73 7.43 -4.47 11.10
N LYS A 74 8.64 -4.67 11.65
CA LYS A 74 9.90 -4.76 10.89
C LYS A 74 10.07 -6.14 10.21
N LYS A 75 9.02 -6.65 9.57
CA LYS A 75 8.97 -8.02 9.03
C LYS A 75 8.63 -8.04 7.54
N PRO A 76 9.22 -8.98 6.77
CA PRO A 76 8.87 -9.18 5.37
C PRO A 76 7.41 -9.59 5.22
N GLY A 77 6.73 -9.07 4.19
CA GLY A 77 5.33 -9.33 3.87
C GLY A 77 4.34 -8.32 4.46
N ALA A 78 4.76 -7.47 5.40
CA ALA A 78 3.85 -6.52 6.05
C ALA A 78 3.26 -5.51 5.05
N ILE A 79 4.08 -4.98 4.14
CA ILE A 79 3.64 -3.98 3.16
C ILE A 79 2.73 -4.62 2.11
N SER A 80 3.02 -5.86 1.69
CA SER A 80 2.17 -6.59 0.74
C SER A 80 0.77 -6.87 1.28
N ILE A 81 0.65 -7.24 2.57
CA ILE A 81 -0.66 -7.46 3.21
C ILE A 81 -1.46 -6.15 3.28
N VAL A 82 -0.81 -5.05 3.64
CA VAL A 82 -1.45 -3.71 3.68
C VAL A 82 -1.95 -3.31 2.30
N GLY A 83 -1.13 -3.49 1.27
CA GLY A 83 -1.50 -3.26 -0.12
C GLY A 83 -2.68 -4.08 -0.59
N MET A 84 -2.70 -5.36 -0.22
CA MET A 84 -3.81 -6.27 -0.53
C MET A 84 -5.12 -5.82 0.15
N LEU A 85 -5.06 -5.46 1.43
CA LEU A 85 -6.22 -4.95 2.17
C LEU A 85 -6.74 -3.64 1.58
N LEU A 86 -5.85 -2.70 1.23
CA LEU A 86 -6.22 -1.45 0.58
C LEU A 86 -6.82 -1.65 -0.80
N GLY A 87 -6.25 -2.56 -1.61
CA GLY A 87 -6.84 -2.96 -2.86
C GLY A 87 -8.28 -3.46 -2.68
N ILE A 88 -8.53 -4.29 -1.67
CA ILE A 88 -9.89 -4.78 -1.36
C ILE A 88 -10.81 -3.61 -0.98
N TYR A 89 -10.37 -2.68 -0.13
CA TYR A 89 -11.17 -1.50 0.23
C TYR A 89 -11.55 -0.65 -0.99
N PHE A 90 -10.61 -0.40 -1.89
CA PHE A 90 -10.89 0.34 -3.11
C PHE A 90 -11.78 -0.42 -4.09
N TYR A 91 -11.64 -1.74 -4.18
CA TYR A 91 -12.54 -2.58 -4.97
C TYR A 91 -13.99 -2.47 -4.45
N LEU A 92 -14.18 -2.53 -3.12
CA LEU A 92 -15.48 -2.33 -2.47
C LEU A 92 -16.07 -0.94 -2.72
N THR A 93 -15.22 0.08 -2.88
CA THR A 93 -15.64 1.47 -3.18
C THR A 93 -16.19 1.62 -4.61
N GLY A 94 -16.11 0.58 -5.45
CA GLY A 94 -16.61 0.61 -6.84
C GLY A 94 -15.68 1.33 -7.82
N MET A 95 -14.41 1.52 -7.44
CA MET A 95 -13.34 2.01 -8.31
C MET A 95 -12.93 0.92 -9.32
N HIS A 96 -12.28 1.31 -10.42
CA HIS A 96 -11.92 0.36 -11.48
C HIS A 96 -10.97 -0.72 -10.94
N TRP A 97 -11.16 -1.98 -11.36
CA TRP A 97 -10.31 -3.14 -11.01
C TRP A 97 -8.81 -2.91 -11.24
N GLY A 98 -8.45 -1.99 -12.14
CA GLY A 98 -7.05 -1.60 -12.36
C GLY A 98 -6.39 -0.97 -11.12
N LEU A 99 -7.15 -0.34 -10.24
CA LEU A 99 -6.64 0.21 -8.99
C LEU A 99 -6.28 -0.93 -8.02
N TYR A 100 -7.10 -1.98 -7.93
CA TYR A 100 -6.79 -3.18 -7.14
C TYR A 100 -5.49 -3.85 -7.60
N LEU A 101 -5.33 -4.07 -8.92
CA LEU A 101 -4.12 -4.65 -9.48
C LEU A 101 -2.89 -3.76 -9.26
N GLY A 102 -3.04 -2.44 -9.39
CA GLY A 102 -2.01 -1.46 -9.09
C GLY A 102 -1.49 -1.57 -7.66
N TYR A 103 -2.40 -1.56 -6.69
CA TYR A 103 -2.09 -1.74 -5.28
C TYR A 103 -1.43 -3.08 -5.01
N PHE A 104 -1.90 -4.17 -5.61
CA PHE A 104 -1.31 -5.49 -5.42
C PHE A 104 0.14 -5.57 -5.95
N VAL A 105 0.37 -5.17 -7.20
CA VAL A 105 1.69 -5.28 -7.85
C VAL A 105 2.70 -4.34 -7.19
N MET A 106 2.36 -3.08 -6.98
CA MET A 106 3.28 -2.12 -6.38
C MET A 106 3.56 -2.42 -4.91
N SER A 107 2.63 -3.02 -4.17
CA SER A 107 2.88 -3.39 -2.77
C SER A 107 3.79 -4.59 -2.61
N ILE A 108 3.83 -5.51 -3.59
CA ILE A 108 4.84 -6.57 -3.64
C ILE A 108 6.23 -5.98 -3.92
N ILE A 109 6.31 -5.04 -4.87
CA ILE A 109 7.57 -4.36 -5.20
C ILE A 109 8.04 -3.54 -3.98
N ALA A 110 7.16 -2.75 -3.35
CA ALA A 110 7.48 -1.96 -2.17
C ALA A 110 7.96 -2.83 -1.00
N ASP A 111 7.38 -4.02 -0.81
CA ASP A 111 7.81 -4.97 0.21
C ASP A 111 9.19 -5.56 -0.10
N CYS A 112 9.48 -5.87 -1.37
CA CYS A 112 10.81 -6.30 -1.80
C CYS A 112 11.88 -5.24 -1.48
N PHE A 113 11.61 -3.97 -1.82
CA PHE A 113 12.53 -2.85 -1.55
C PHE A 113 12.76 -2.60 -0.05
N ALA A 114 11.71 -2.72 0.78
CA ALA A 114 11.84 -2.59 2.22
C ALA A 114 12.56 -3.81 2.86
N GLY A 115 12.34 -5.00 2.30
CA GLY A 115 12.98 -6.25 2.70
C GLY A 115 14.48 -6.31 2.39
N MET A 116 14.96 -5.64 1.34
CA MET A 116 16.39 -5.62 0.95
C MET A 116 17.33 -5.06 2.03
N LYS A 117 16.81 -4.23 2.96
CA LYS A 117 17.61 -3.59 4.02
C LYS A 117 17.04 -3.82 5.43
N ASN A 118 16.32 -4.92 5.64
CA ASN A 118 15.76 -5.35 6.94
C ASN A 118 14.91 -4.27 7.64
N TYR A 119 14.14 -3.44 6.90
CA TYR A 119 13.21 -2.44 7.45
C TYR A 119 13.85 -1.39 8.42
N SER A 120 15.18 -1.33 8.50
CA SER A 120 15.92 -0.52 9.48
C SER A 120 16.39 0.82 8.93
N ASN A 121 16.40 1.00 7.61
CA ASN A 121 16.94 2.19 6.97
C ASN A 121 15.84 3.13 6.50
N ILE A 122 15.79 4.33 7.08
CA ILE A 122 14.75 5.32 6.78
C ILE A 122 14.67 5.70 5.30
N ARG A 123 15.80 5.75 4.59
CA ARG A 123 15.83 6.05 3.14
C ARG A 123 15.08 5.00 2.33
N TRP A 124 15.22 3.72 2.66
CA TRP A 124 14.53 2.63 1.96
C TRP A 124 13.04 2.58 2.33
N ASN A 125 12.69 2.95 3.57
CA ASN A 125 11.29 3.08 3.98
C ASN A 125 10.58 4.27 3.28
N ILE A 126 11.31 5.35 2.98
CA ILE A 126 10.78 6.46 2.16
C ILE A 126 10.58 6.00 0.71
N ILE A 127 11.52 5.24 0.13
CA ILE A 127 11.37 4.71 -1.24
C ILE A 127 10.17 3.74 -1.31
N SER A 128 10.00 2.86 -0.33
CA SER A 128 8.84 1.98 -0.30
C SER A 128 7.54 2.76 -0.12
N TYR A 129 7.55 3.87 0.62
CA TYR A 129 6.40 4.78 0.70
C TYR A 129 6.08 5.45 -0.63
N VAL A 130 7.09 5.92 -1.37
CA VAL A 130 6.89 6.52 -2.70
C VAL A 130 6.31 5.51 -3.67
N LEU A 131 6.83 4.27 -3.68
CA LEU A 131 6.27 3.17 -4.50
C LEU A 131 4.83 2.85 -4.11
N PHE A 132 4.54 2.88 -2.81
CA PHE A 132 3.19 2.69 -2.30
C PHE A 132 2.26 3.85 -2.70
N CYS A 133 2.70 5.10 -2.71
CA CYS A 133 1.92 6.22 -3.26
C CYS A 133 1.70 6.06 -4.78
N LEU A 134 2.70 5.56 -5.51
CA LEU A 134 2.61 5.26 -6.95
C LEU A 134 1.58 4.17 -7.27
N SER A 135 1.23 3.33 -6.29
CA SER A 135 0.22 2.28 -6.46
C SER A 135 -1.17 2.84 -6.76
N ALA A 136 -1.49 4.05 -6.28
CA ALA A 136 -2.70 4.78 -6.63
C ALA A 136 -2.77 5.14 -8.13
N THR A 137 -1.63 5.22 -8.81
CA THR A 137 -1.51 5.48 -10.25
C THR A 137 -1.70 4.20 -11.10
N GLY A 138 -1.94 3.03 -10.49
CA GLY A 138 -2.07 1.77 -11.22
C GLY A 138 -3.22 1.70 -12.23
N THR A 139 -4.26 2.52 -12.05
CA THR A 139 -5.33 2.68 -13.05
C THR A 139 -4.83 3.19 -14.39
N PHE A 140 -3.81 4.05 -14.40
CA PHE A 140 -3.21 4.59 -15.63
C PHE A 140 -2.48 3.48 -16.42
N ILE A 141 -1.82 2.55 -15.74
CA ILE A 141 -1.14 1.42 -16.41
C ILE A 141 -2.17 0.51 -17.10
N VAL A 142 -3.32 0.27 -16.47
CA VAL A 142 -4.40 -0.53 -17.07
C VAL A 142 -5.08 0.21 -18.22
N TYR A 143 -5.19 1.53 -18.14
CA TYR A 143 -5.66 2.37 -19.25
C TYR A 143 -4.77 2.20 -20.50
N PHE A 144 -3.45 2.23 -20.34
CA PHE A 144 -2.51 2.07 -21.48
C PHE A 144 -2.44 0.64 -22.02
N LEU A 145 -2.58 -0.39 -21.18
CA LEU A 145 -2.48 -1.80 -21.61
C LEU A 145 -3.78 -2.36 -22.18
N PHE A 146 -4.94 -1.95 -21.66
CA PHE A 146 -6.25 -2.46 -22.09
C PHE A 146 -7.27 -1.32 -22.30
N PRO A 147 -7.03 -0.41 -23.26
CA PRO A 147 -7.91 0.73 -23.51
C PRO A 147 -9.34 0.29 -23.84
N SER A 148 -9.52 -0.84 -24.54
CA SER A 148 -10.83 -1.39 -24.90
C SER A 148 -11.67 -1.82 -23.69
N LYS A 149 -11.03 -2.36 -22.64
CA LYS A 149 -11.71 -2.76 -21.38
C LYS A 149 -12.04 -1.55 -20.52
N TRP A 150 -11.20 -0.52 -20.56
CA TRP A 150 -11.43 0.74 -19.87
C TRP A 150 -12.62 1.50 -20.48
N ILE A 151 -12.64 1.63 -21.81
CA ILE A 151 -13.72 2.28 -22.57
C ILE A 151 -15.05 1.57 -22.33
N ALA A 152 -15.09 0.24 -22.34
CA ALA A 152 -16.30 -0.53 -22.03
C ALA A 152 -16.79 -0.34 -20.57
N PHE A 153 -15.89 -0.14 -19.61
CA PHE A 153 -16.24 0.15 -18.22
C PHE A 153 -16.75 1.59 -18.03
N MET A 154 -16.13 2.56 -18.72
CA MET A 154 -16.57 3.96 -18.73
C MET A 154 -17.94 4.12 -19.40
N ALA A 155 -18.15 3.45 -20.54
CA ALA A 155 -19.44 3.40 -21.23
C ALA A 155 -20.56 2.84 -20.34
N LYS A 156 -20.25 1.82 -19.53
CA LYS A 156 -21.20 1.23 -18.58
C LYS A 156 -21.47 2.13 -17.36
N LYS A 157 -20.57 3.05 -17.03
CA LYS A 157 -20.73 4.07 -15.98
C LYS A 157 -21.38 5.37 -16.47
N GLY A 158 -21.75 5.47 -17.76
CA GLY A 158 -22.57 6.57 -18.29
C GLY A 158 -21.79 7.82 -18.72
N THR A 159 -20.49 7.70 -19.04
CA THR A 159 -19.73 8.80 -19.65
C THR A 159 -19.81 8.70 -21.18
N ASP A 160 -20.21 9.80 -21.83
CA ASP A 160 -20.34 9.88 -23.29
C ASP A 160 -18.97 9.72 -23.96
N MET A 161 -18.92 8.91 -25.01
CA MET A 161 -17.70 8.41 -25.67
C MET A 161 -16.93 9.48 -26.50
N ALA A 162 -17.28 10.75 -26.33
CA ALA A 162 -16.85 11.86 -27.18
C ALA A 162 -15.67 12.69 -26.62
N TYR A 163 -14.95 12.19 -25.62
CA TYR A 163 -13.77 12.86 -25.05
C TYR A 163 -12.57 11.93 -24.94
#